data_AF-A0AAV3VXU3-F1
#
_entry.id   AF-A0AAV3VXU3-F1
#
_cell.length_a   1.000
_cell.length_b   1.000
_cell.length_c   1.000
_cell.angle_alpha   90.00
_cell.angle_beta   90.00
_cell.angle_gamma   90.00
#
_symmetry.space_group_name_H-M   'P 1'
#
loop_
_entity.id
_entity.type
_entity.pdbx_description
1 polymer ?
#
loop_
_entity_poly.entity_id
_entity_poly.type
_entity_poly.pdbx_seq_one_letter_code
_entity_poly.pdbx_strand_id
1 'polypeptide(L)'
;MNVANNYQANIDLIHSNLVVDKSFDIVERNFIVGGRSSVLYFLNGFIKDAIMEEILKSFFKITPETMNSYKTIDDFINNKVSHVSVKTETDLDKILIALLSGQTIMYVDGYDSFILLDLRTYPGSDSSKPEKEKTLRGGRDGFIEKLVFNAGFIRRRIRDPRLVFDIHQVGNVSKTDVCIAYIDGVADKKVLDLIIDSISKVDIKALTLSDQSLVDVMCTKNWLNPFPKVRFTERPDVAAAHIVEGKIIIIVDNSPNVIILPTGIFDFLQDINDYYFPLFTGNYLRIVRNFVMLATILLTPVYLMIVNGNIFIPSYFDFLKPQEEFALPLLGQFMLLEFAVDILKLAGLNTPSPLGSAMSLIGGLILGDYAVKTGWFIPQSILYMSIVTIGDFTQPSIEMNFALKFARMILLILCGFFGFWGFIGGIIFILIVMASTKTIAGDKYFYPLIPFNWKALKNLLFRTRISNDVQ
;
A
#
# COMPACT_ATOMS: atom_id res chain seq x y z
N MET A 1 4.81 -15.05 -32.17
CA MET A 1 5.85 -16.02 -32.63
C MET A 1 5.37 -17.41 -32.25
N ASN A 2 5.62 -18.42 -33.09
CA ASN A 2 5.12 -19.77 -32.85
C ASN A 2 6.20 -20.64 -32.20
N VAL A 3 5.76 -21.58 -31.37
CA VAL A 3 6.58 -22.61 -30.71
C VAL A 3 7.39 -23.40 -31.75
N ALA A 4 8.66 -23.66 -31.46
CA ALA A 4 9.55 -24.45 -32.30
C ALA A 4 9.56 -25.93 -31.85
N ASN A 5 9.94 -26.85 -32.74
CA ASN A 5 10.22 -28.26 -32.39
C ASN A 5 11.63 -28.42 -31.79
N ASN A 6 12.02 -27.53 -30.87
CA ASN A 6 13.34 -27.56 -30.25
C ASN A 6 13.26 -27.04 -28.82
N TYR A 7 13.68 -27.89 -27.88
CA TYR A 7 13.71 -27.60 -26.46
C TYR A 7 14.40 -26.28 -26.10
N GLN A 8 15.65 -26.11 -26.53
CA GLN A 8 16.44 -24.92 -26.17
C GLN A 8 15.81 -23.65 -26.76
N ALA A 9 15.37 -23.70 -28.02
CA ALA A 9 14.75 -22.55 -28.68
C ALA A 9 13.48 -22.08 -27.95
N ASN A 10 12.69 -23.00 -27.40
CA ASN A 10 11.48 -22.64 -26.65
C ASN A 10 11.78 -22.09 -25.25
N ILE A 11 12.82 -22.58 -24.58
CA ILE A 11 13.28 -21.99 -23.31
C ILE A 11 13.76 -20.57 -23.54
N ASP A 12 14.62 -20.36 -24.55
CA ASP A 12 15.13 -19.04 -24.91
C ASP A 12 13.97 -18.09 -25.29
N LEU A 13 12.92 -18.63 -25.94
CA LEU A 13 11.70 -17.88 -26.28
C LEU A 13 10.93 -17.43 -25.02
N ILE A 14 10.81 -18.30 -24.01
CA ILE A 14 10.18 -17.94 -22.73
C ILE A 14 11.03 -16.93 -21.96
N HIS A 15 12.34 -17.16 -21.83
CA HIS A 15 13.27 -16.29 -21.10
C HIS A 15 13.41 -14.90 -21.72
N SER A 16 13.28 -14.78 -23.04
CA SER A 16 13.30 -13.47 -23.72
C SER A 16 12.03 -12.65 -23.51
N ASN A 17 10.92 -13.26 -23.09
CA ASN A 17 9.62 -12.61 -22.92
C ASN A 17 9.14 -12.57 -21.46
N LEU A 18 9.78 -13.30 -20.55
CA LEU A 18 9.47 -13.33 -19.12
C LEU A 18 10.71 -13.13 -18.28
N VAL A 19 10.53 -12.46 -17.14
CA VAL A 19 11.57 -12.17 -16.15
C VAL A 19 11.84 -13.36 -15.22
N VAL A 20 12.02 -14.57 -15.77
CA VAL A 20 12.16 -15.83 -15.01
C VAL A 20 13.30 -15.77 -14.00
N ASP A 21 14.46 -15.21 -14.39
CA ASP A 21 15.64 -15.16 -13.53
C ASP A 21 15.58 -14.09 -12.43
N LYS A 22 14.71 -13.09 -12.60
CA LYS A 22 14.61 -11.95 -11.67
C LYS A 22 13.44 -12.05 -10.70
N SER A 23 12.36 -12.71 -11.12
CA SER A 23 11.09 -12.71 -10.40
C SER A 23 10.90 -14.03 -9.68
N PHE A 24 10.92 -14.02 -8.34
CA PHE A 24 10.85 -15.25 -7.55
C PHE A 24 9.54 -16.04 -7.73
N ASP A 25 8.48 -15.35 -8.16
CA ASP A 25 7.15 -15.93 -8.28
C ASP A 25 6.99 -16.78 -9.54
N ILE A 26 7.87 -16.67 -10.54
CA ILE A 26 7.86 -17.53 -11.72
C ILE A 26 8.85 -18.67 -11.47
N VAL A 27 8.35 -19.90 -11.36
CA VAL A 27 9.18 -21.08 -11.09
C VAL A 27 9.37 -21.86 -12.37
N GLU A 28 10.63 -22.05 -12.77
CA GLU A 28 11.03 -23.00 -13.80
C GLU A 28 11.47 -24.31 -13.16
N ARG A 29 11.02 -25.44 -13.73
CA ARG A 29 11.49 -26.77 -13.35
C ARG A 29 11.76 -27.62 -14.59
N ASN A 30 13.03 -27.96 -14.78
CA ASN A 30 13.49 -28.90 -15.80
C ASN A 30 13.42 -30.35 -15.30
N PHE A 31 12.99 -31.27 -16.17
CA PHE A 31 12.85 -32.70 -15.87
C PHE A 31 12.84 -33.54 -17.16
N ILE A 32 12.77 -34.86 -17.03
CA ILE A 32 12.76 -35.80 -18.16
C ILE A 32 11.48 -36.64 -18.12
N VAL A 33 10.82 -36.77 -19.27
CA VAL A 33 9.63 -37.63 -19.45
C VAL A 33 9.91 -38.62 -20.56
N GLY A 34 10.01 -39.92 -20.22
CA GLY A 34 10.25 -40.97 -21.22
C GLY A 34 11.45 -40.70 -22.13
N GLY A 35 12.56 -40.23 -21.55
CA GLY A 35 13.78 -39.91 -22.29
C GLY A 35 13.77 -38.59 -23.07
N ARG A 36 12.69 -37.81 -23.02
CA ARG A 36 12.60 -36.47 -23.62
C ARG A 36 12.79 -35.39 -22.57
N SER A 37 13.55 -34.35 -22.89
CA SER A 37 13.72 -33.17 -22.05
C SER A 37 12.40 -32.41 -21.95
N SER A 38 12.02 -32.00 -20.73
CA SER A 38 10.77 -31.33 -20.46
C SER A 38 10.97 -30.20 -19.47
N VAL A 39 10.20 -29.13 -19.62
CA VAL A 39 10.23 -27.97 -18.72
C VAL A 39 8.82 -27.62 -18.27
N LEU A 40 8.69 -27.25 -17.01
CA LEU A 40 7.47 -26.80 -16.36
C LEU A 40 7.65 -25.36 -15.90
N TYR A 41 6.69 -24.50 -16.21
CA TYR A 41 6.60 -23.15 -15.64
C TYR A 41 5.28 -22.97 -14.90
N PHE A 42 5.35 -22.37 -13.71
CA PHE A 42 4.17 -22.04 -12.92
C PHE A 42 4.42 -20.84 -12.02
N LEU A 43 3.33 -20.23 -11.55
CA LEU A 43 3.40 -19.17 -10.54
C LEU A 43 3.43 -19.78 -9.14
N ASN A 44 4.41 -19.39 -8.33
CA ASN A 44 4.56 -19.82 -6.94
C ASN A 44 3.33 -19.37 -6.13
N GLY A 45 2.80 -20.29 -5.31
CA GLY A 45 1.59 -20.07 -4.51
C GLY A 45 0.27 -20.20 -5.30
N PHE A 46 0.30 -20.41 -6.62
CA PHE A 46 -0.92 -20.62 -7.42
C PHE A 46 -1.17 -22.09 -7.77
N ILE A 47 -0.21 -22.98 -7.56
CA ILE A 47 -0.34 -24.38 -7.95
C ILE A 47 -0.91 -25.25 -6.82
N LYS A 48 -1.73 -26.24 -7.16
CA LYS A 48 -2.13 -27.31 -6.24
C LYS A 48 -1.03 -28.36 -6.13
N ASP A 49 -0.13 -28.19 -5.18
CA ASP A 49 1.07 -29.03 -5.00
C ASP A 49 0.79 -30.54 -5.07
N ALA A 50 -0.21 -31.03 -4.33
CA ALA A 50 -0.55 -32.46 -4.28
C ALA A 50 -0.96 -33.03 -5.65
N ILE A 51 -1.70 -32.27 -6.46
CA ILE A 51 -2.13 -32.71 -7.80
C ILE A 51 -0.94 -32.68 -8.75
N MET A 52 -0.10 -31.64 -8.68
CA MET A 52 1.09 -31.56 -9.52
C MET A 52 2.08 -32.69 -9.20
N GLU A 53 2.23 -33.05 -7.92
CA GLU A 53 3.06 -34.16 -7.50
C GLU A 53 2.56 -35.50 -8.07
N GLU A 54 1.25 -35.72 -8.10
CA GLU A 54 0.65 -36.92 -8.70
C GLU A 54 0.89 -36.98 -10.22
N ILE A 55 0.74 -35.85 -10.92
CA ILE A 55 1.01 -35.75 -12.37
C ILE A 55 2.49 -36.06 -12.65
N LEU A 56 3.43 -35.47 -11.90
CA LEU A 56 4.86 -35.74 -12.08
C LEU A 56 5.23 -37.20 -11.78
N LYS A 57 4.65 -37.79 -10.73
CA LYS A 57 4.83 -39.23 -10.43
C LYS A 57 4.35 -40.12 -11.57
N SER A 58 3.28 -39.74 -12.27
CA SER A 58 2.82 -40.45 -13.48
C SER A 58 3.84 -40.31 -14.61
N PHE A 59 4.33 -39.10 -14.87
CA PHE A 59 5.31 -38.84 -15.93
C PHE A 59 6.65 -39.54 -15.73
N PHE A 60 7.15 -39.62 -14.50
CA PHE A 60 8.42 -40.32 -14.21
C PHE A 60 8.35 -41.84 -14.38
N LYS A 61 7.15 -42.43 -14.48
CA LYS A 61 6.97 -43.86 -14.78
C LYS A 61 6.96 -44.15 -16.28
N ILE A 62 6.93 -43.13 -17.13
CA ILE A 62 6.87 -43.30 -18.59
C ILE A 62 8.24 -43.74 -19.10
N THR A 63 8.29 -44.91 -19.76
CA THR A 63 9.51 -45.40 -20.42
C THR A 63 9.71 -44.74 -21.79
N PRO A 64 10.95 -44.68 -22.31
CA PRO A 64 11.20 -44.14 -23.65
C PRO A 64 10.42 -44.82 -24.77
N GLU A 65 10.25 -46.14 -24.69
CA GLU A 65 9.44 -46.92 -25.62
C GLU A 65 7.97 -46.46 -25.61
N THR A 66 7.41 -46.27 -24.42
CA THR A 66 6.03 -45.80 -24.24
C THR A 66 5.89 -44.38 -24.81
N MET A 67 6.85 -43.50 -24.52
CA MET A 67 6.84 -42.12 -25.01
C MET A 67 6.93 -42.04 -26.54
N ASN A 68 7.76 -42.88 -27.14
CA ASN A 68 7.91 -42.93 -28.60
C ASN A 68 6.69 -43.49 -29.32
N SER A 69 5.76 -44.16 -28.62
CA SER A 69 4.49 -44.60 -29.21
C SER A 69 3.51 -43.44 -29.43
N TYR A 70 3.63 -42.34 -28.66
CA TYR A 70 2.78 -41.15 -28.77
C TYR A 70 3.37 -40.14 -29.77
N LYS A 71 2.93 -40.23 -31.03
CA LYS A 71 3.42 -39.38 -32.12
C LYS A 71 2.90 -37.95 -32.06
N THR A 72 1.66 -37.77 -31.59
CA THR A 72 1.06 -36.44 -31.43
C THR A 72 0.97 -36.07 -29.96
N ILE A 73 0.92 -34.76 -29.69
CA ILE A 73 0.72 -34.26 -28.33
C ILE A 73 -0.65 -34.66 -27.77
N ASP A 74 -1.68 -34.75 -28.62
CA ASP A 74 -3.02 -35.16 -28.22
C ASP A 74 -3.04 -36.62 -27.78
N ASP A 75 -2.28 -37.50 -28.46
CA ASP A 75 -2.12 -38.89 -28.03
C ASP A 75 -1.46 -38.96 -26.65
N PHE A 76 -0.45 -38.13 -26.39
CA PHE A 76 0.20 -38.06 -25.09
C PHE A 76 -0.74 -37.56 -24.00
N ILE A 77 -1.48 -36.47 -24.26
CA ILE A 77 -2.41 -35.88 -23.30
C ILE A 77 -3.52 -36.86 -22.94
N ASN A 78 -4.20 -37.43 -23.95
CA ASN A 78 -5.35 -38.31 -23.74
C ASN A 78 -5.00 -39.61 -22.99
N ASN A 79 -3.73 -40.04 -23.03
CA ASN A 79 -3.31 -41.31 -22.43
C ASN A 79 -2.46 -41.18 -21.16
N LYS A 80 -1.78 -40.04 -20.93
CA LYS A 80 -0.80 -39.89 -19.84
C LYS A 80 -1.04 -38.70 -18.92
N VAL A 81 -1.79 -37.69 -19.34
CA VAL A 81 -2.09 -36.53 -18.49
C VAL A 81 -3.40 -36.79 -17.75
N SER A 82 -3.30 -37.04 -16.44
CA SER A 82 -4.46 -37.43 -15.61
C SER A 82 -5.38 -36.27 -15.23
N HIS A 83 -4.97 -35.02 -15.46
CA HIS A 83 -5.76 -33.85 -15.09
C HIS A 83 -6.94 -33.63 -16.05
N VAL A 84 -8.09 -33.19 -15.52
CA VAL A 84 -9.33 -33.04 -16.29
C VAL A 84 -9.29 -31.81 -17.20
N SER A 85 -8.53 -30.76 -16.84
CA SER A 85 -8.48 -29.50 -17.58
C SER A 85 -7.11 -29.28 -18.20
N VAL A 86 -6.98 -29.76 -19.43
CA VAL A 86 -5.74 -29.70 -20.21
C VAL A 86 -6.04 -29.12 -21.59
N LYS A 87 -5.16 -28.25 -22.09
CA LYS A 87 -5.22 -27.72 -23.45
C LYS A 87 -3.83 -27.66 -24.05
N THR A 88 -3.75 -27.61 -25.38
CA THR A 88 -2.52 -27.34 -26.12
C THR A 88 -2.57 -25.93 -26.70
N GLU A 89 -1.42 -25.28 -26.81
CA GLU A 89 -1.31 -23.96 -27.44
C GLU A 89 0.05 -23.80 -28.11
N THR A 90 0.06 -23.09 -29.24
CA THR A 90 1.26 -22.83 -30.06
C THR A 90 1.61 -21.34 -30.14
N ASP A 91 0.65 -20.48 -29.81
CA ASP A 91 0.81 -19.03 -29.79
C ASP A 91 1.46 -18.59 -28.47
N LEU A 92 2.64 -17.96 -28.58
CA LEU A 92 3.40 -17.51 -27.41
C LEU A 92 2.59 -16.56 -26.52
N ASP A 93 1.87 -15.59 -27.09
CA ASP A 93 1.16 -14.58 -26.29
C ASP A 93 0.08 -15.24 -25.44
N LYS A 94 -0.64 -16.22 -26.01
CA LYS A 94 -1.63 -17.00 -25.26
C LYS A 94 -0.99 -17.88 -24.19
N ILE A 95 0.17 -18.48 -24.46
CA ILE A 95 0.93 -19.27 -23.48
C ILE A 95 1.36 -18.40 -22.30
N LEU A 96 1.90 -17.20 -22.57
CA LEU A 96 2.32 -16.24 -21.55
C LEU A 96 1.12 -15.75 -20.73
N ILE A 97 0.00 -15.40 -21.39
CA ILE A 97 -1.23 -15.00 -20.70
C ILE A 97 -1.77 -16.13 -19.84
N ALA A 98 -1.71 -17.38 -20.30
CA ALA A 98 -2.12 -18.55 -19.52
C ALA A 98 -1.30 -18.70 -18.24
N LEU A 99 0.03 -18.64 -18.35
CA LEU A 99 0.95 -18.69 -17.20
C LEU A 99 0.69 -17.55 -16.21
N LEU A 100 0.64 -16.31 -16.70
CA LEU A 100 0.40 -15.12 -15.86
C LEU A 100 -1.03 -15.07 -15.29
N SER A 101 -1.96 -15.84 -15.85
CA SER A 101 -3.30 -16.08 -15.29
C SER A 101 -3.35 -17.25 -14.29
N GLY A 102 -2.19 -17.84 -13.98
CA GLY A 102 -2.02 -18.89 -12.97
C GLY A 102 -2.05 -20.32 -13.48
N GLN A 103 -2.20 -20.56 -14.78
CA GLN A 103 -2.10 -21.91 -15.30
C GLN A 103 -0.65 -22.38 -15.29
N THR A 104 -0.45 -23.68 -15.13
CA THR A 104 0.87 -24.29 -15.27
C THR A 104 1.09 -24.62 -16.74
N ILE A 105 2.20 -24.16 -17.31
CA ILE A 105 2.56 -24.46 -18.71
C ILE A 105 3.72 -25.45 -18.72
N MET A 106 3.70 -26.38 -19.66
CA MET A 106 4.70 -27.42 -19.78
C MET A 106 5.07 -27.62 -21.23
N TYR A 107 6.37 -27.73 -21.51
CA TYR A 107 6.88 -28.14 -22.81
C TYR A 107 7.59 -29.49 -22.69
N VAL A 108 7.38 -30.35 -23.68
CA VAL A 108 8.01 -31.67 -23.78
C VAL A 108 8.67 -31.74 -25.15
N ASP A 109 9.96 -32.05 -25.18
CA ASP A 109 10.73 -32.07 -26.41
C ASP A 109 10.14 -33.02 -27.47
N GLY A 110 10.28 -32.65 -28.73
CA GLY A 110 9.69 -33.37 -29.86
C GLY A 110 8.19 -33.17 -30.09
N TYR A 111 7.52 -32.32 -29.30
CA TYR A 111 6.19 -31.79 -29.65
C TYR A 111 6.25 -30.32 -30.06
N ASP A 112 5.26 -29.90 -30.85
CA ASP A 112 5.18 -28.58 -31.50
C ASP A 112 4.35 -27.56 -30.71
N SER A 113 3.95 -27.90 -29.49
CA SER A 113 3.02 -27.12 -28.67
C SER A 113 3.30 -27.26 -27.18
N PHE A 114 2.88 -26.25 -26.42
CA PHE A 114 2.88 -26.28 -24.96
C PHE A 114 1.59 -26.92 -24.44
N ILE A 115 1.71 -27.64 -23.32
CA ILE A 115 0.60 -28.20 -22.56
C ILE A 115 0.24 -27.20 -21.46
N LEU A 116 -1.01 -26.74 -21.45
CA LEU A 116 -1.58 -25.86 -20.44
C LEU A 116 -2.40 -26.69 -19.45
N LEU A 117 -1.99 -26.72 -18.18
CA LEU A 117 -2.66 -27.42 -17.09
C LEU A 117 -3.36 -26.39 -16.18
N ASP A 118 -4.70 -26.46 -16.05
CA ASP A 118 -5.44 -25.58 -15.15
C ASP A 118 -5.42 -26.12 -13.71
N LEU A 119 -4.28 -25.94 -13.04
CA LEU A 119 -4.05 -26.32 -11.64
C LEU A 119 -4.18 -25.15 -10.67
N ARG A 120 -4.72 -24.02 -11.14
CA ARG A 120 -4.63 -22.75 -10.41
C ARG A 120 -5.53 -22.71 -9.18
N THR A 121 -4.98 -22.15 -8.12
CA THR A 121 -5.67 -21.72 -6.91
C THR A 121 -5.29 -20.28 -6.63
N TYR A 122 -6.28 -19.46 -6.29
CA TYR A 122 -6.01 -18.09 -5.90
C TYR A 122 -5.90 -17.99 -4.38
N PRO A 123 -4.97 -17.18 -3.87
CA PRO A 123 -5.04 -16.66 -2.50
C PRO A 123 -6.44 -16.07 -2.26
N GLY A 124 -7.17 -16.54 -1.25
CA GLY A 124 -8.54 -16.04 -1.01
C GLY A 124 -9.31 -16.62 0.18
N SER A 125 -9.06 -17.86 0.60
CA SER A 125 -9.80 -18.44 1.74
C SER A 125 -9.38 -17.84 3.10
N ASP A 126 -8.13 -17.37 3.19
CA ASP A 126 -7.52 -16.84 4.42
C ASP A 126 -7.14 -15.35 4.32
N SER A 127 -7.67 -14.61 3.33
CA SER A 127 -7.33 -13.19 3.20
C SER A 127 -7.89 -12.42 4.40
N SER A 128 -7.04 -11.65 5.08
CA SER A 128 -7.48 -10.68 6.08
C SER A 128 -8.41 -9.65 5.42
N LYS A 129 -9.28 -9.02 6.21
CA LYS A 129 -9.99 -7.83 5.74
C LYS A 129 -9.13 -6.63 6.14
N PRO A 130 -8.90 -5.65 5.24
CA PRO A 130 -8.18 -4.44 5.60
C PRO A 130 -8.99 -3.70 6.68
N GLU A 131 -8.44 -3.64 7.90
CA GLU A 131 -9.12 -3.02 9.04
C GLU A 131 -8.96 -1.50 9.01
N LYS A 132 -7.81 -1.02 8.51
CA LYS A 132 -7.50 0.42 8.41
C LYS A 132 -8.09 1.05 7.14
N GLU A 133 -8.10 0.32 6.03
CA GLU A 133 -8.60 0.80 4.73
C GLU A 133 -9.95 0.15 4.36
N LYS A 134 -10.98 0.42 5.17
CA LYS A 134 -12.33 -0.07 4.94
C LYS A 134 -12.99 0.62 3.75
N THR A 135 -13.65 -0.16 2.90
CA THR A 135 -14.33 0.36 1.71
C THR A 135 -15.82 0.13 1.76
N LEU A 136 -16.55 1.09 1.18
CA LEU A 136 -18.01 0.98 1.04
C LEU A 136 -18.39 0.05 -0.13
N ARG A 137 -17.50 -0.10 -1.12
CA ARG A 137 -17.63 -0.97 -2.30
C ARG A 137 -16.27 -1.54 -2.70
N GLY A 138 -16.25 -2.54 -3.58
CA GLY A 138 -15.03 -3.12 -4.14
C GLY A 138 -14.44 -4.32 -3.37
N GLY A 139 -13.19 -4.66 -3.67
CA GLY A 139 -12.49 -5.80 -3.08
C GLY A 139 -12.35 -5.66 -1.56
N ARG A 140 -12.42 -6.79 -0.85
CA ARG A 140 -12.25 -6.85 0.61
C ARG A 140 -11.05 -7.68 1.02
N ASP A 141 -10.28 -8.15 0.06
CA ASP A 141 -9.02 -8.84 0.30
C ASP A 141 -7.98 -7.84 0.79
N GLY A 142 -7.39 -8.16 1.93
CA GLY A 142 -6.21 -7.50 2.48
C GLY A 142 -4.98 -8.40 2.37
N PHE A 143 -3.82 -7.77 2.43
CA PHE A 143 -2.55 -8.48 2.59
C PHE A 143 -2.51 -9.23 3.93
N ILE A 144 -1.67 -10.26 3.98
CA ILE A 144 -1.48 -11.12 5.15
C ILE A 144 0.02 -11.20 5.47
N GLU A 145 0.39 -11.90 6.54
CA GLU A 145 1.77 -12.00 7.00
C GLU A 145 2.66 -12.92 6.15
N LYS A 146 2.20 -13.37 4.97
CA LYS A 146 2.91 -14.32 4.10
C LYS A 146 3.33 -13.66 2.78
N LEU A 147 4.63 -13.45 2.57
CA LEU A 147 5.17 -12.75 1.40
C LEU A 147 4.73 -13.36 0.06
N VAL A 148 4.79 -14.69 -0.09
CA VAL A 148 4.42 -15.39 -1.33
C VAL A 148 2.95 -15.14 -1.70
N PHE A 149 2.06 -15.14 -0.70
CA PHE A 149 0.64 -14.85 -0.92
C PHE A 149 0.41 -13.39 -1.29
N ASN A 150 1.14 -12.46 -0.66
CA ASN A 150 1.08 -11.04 -0.97
C ASN A 150 1.52 -10.73 -2.41
N ALA A 151 2.62 -11.34 -2.88
CA ALA A 151 3.02 -11.27 -4.28
C ALA A 151 1.93 -11.83 -5.21
N GLY A 152 1.35 -12.98 -4.83
CA GLY A 152 0.23 -13.59 -5.55
C GLY A 152 -1.00 -12.68 -5.67
N PHE A 153 -1.38 -11.94 -4.62
CA PHE A 153 -2.50 -11.00 -4.68
C PHE A 153 -2.27 -9.87 -5.70
N ILE A 154 -1.02 -9.42 -5.86
CA ILE A 154 -0.61 -8.42 -6.85
C ILE A 154 -0.59 -9.04 -8.25
N ARG A 155 0.06 -10.19 -8.44
CA ARG A 155 0.15 -10.89 -9.73
C ARG A 155 -1.22 -11.27 -10.30
N ARG A 156 -2.20 -11.61 -9.45
CA ARG A 156 -3.59 -11.87 -9.89
C ARG A 156 -4.22 -10.67 -10.61
N ARG A 157 -3.81 -9.45 -10.24
CA ARG A 157 -4.30 -8.18 -10.80
C ARG A 157 -3.47 -7.70 -11.97
N ILE A 158 -2.14 -7.90 -11.91
CA ILE A 158 -1.19 -7.48 -12.95
C ILE A 158 -0.63 -8.71 -13.66
N ARG A 159 -1.06 -8.92 -14.90
CA ARG A 159 -0.61 -10.01 -15.77
C ARG A 159 0.37 -9.53 -16.84
N ASP A 160 1.20 -8.54 -16.48
CA ASP A 160 2.24 -8.03 -17.37
C ASP A 160 3.52 -8.89 -17.21
N PRO A 161 4.12 -9.39 -18.32
CA PRO A 161 5.35 -10.17 -18.27
C PRO A 161 6.55 -9.42 -17.66
N ARG A 162 6.51 -8.09 -17.62
CA ARG A 162 7.57 -7.22 -17.08
C ARG A 162 7.41 -6.96 -15.59
N LEU A 163 6.35 -7.44 -14.94
CA LEU A 163 6.21 -7.33 -13.48
C LEU A 163 7.22 -8.29 -12.81
N VAL A 164 8.14 -7.69 -12.06
CA VAL A 164 9.23 -8.35 -11.33
C VAL A 164 8.90 -8.35 -9.83
N PHE A 165 9.17 -9.47 -9.17
CA PHE A 165 9.25 -9.60 -7.72
C PHE A 165 10.66 -10.03 -7.32
N ASP A 166 11.49 -9.07 -6.91
CA ASP A 166 12.91 -9.27 -6.61
C ASP A 166 13.13 -9.44 -5.09
N ILE A 167 13.58 -10.62 -4.65
CA ILE A 167 13.76 -10.95 -3.22
C ILE A 167 15.16 -10.61 -2.73
N HIS A 168 15.22 -9.92 -1.60
CA HIS A 168 16.43 -9.59 -0.85
C HIS A 168 16.32 -10.12 0.58
N GLN A 169 17.43 -10.54 1.18
CA GLN A 169 17.47 -10.94 2.60
C GLN A 169 18.06 -9.84 3.46
N VAL A 170 17.34 -9.46 4.51
CA VAL A 170 17.71 -8.37 5.41
C VAL A 170 17.84 -8.86 6.85
N GLY A 171 18.93 -8.45 7.50
CA GLY A 171 19.21 -8.72 8.91
C GLY A 171 20.07 -9.96 9.15
N ASN A 172 21.05 -9.83 10.04
CA ASN A 172 22.08 -10.86 10.28
C ASN A 172 21.55 -12.11 11.01
N VAL A 173 20.54 -11.94 11.88
CA VAL A 173 19.92 -12.99 12.70
C VAL A 173 18.58 -13.41 12.13
N SER A 174 17.67 -12.47 11.84
CA SER A 174 16.33 -12.82 11.34
C SER A 174 16.34 -13.29 9.89
N LYS A 175 17.28 -12.80 9.06
CA LYS A 175 17.36 -13.08 7.62
C LYS A 175 16.00 -12.97 6.95
N THR A 176 15.31 -11.87 7.24
CA THR A 176 13.93 -11.65 6.81
C THR A 176 13.91 -11.41 5.30
N ASP A 177 13.03 -12.12 4.60
CA ASP A 177 12.83 -11.90 3.16
C ASP A 177 12.07 -10.59 2.92
N VAL A 178 12.61 -9.77 2.03
CA VAL A 178 12.06 -8.49 1.60
C VAL A 178 11.95 -8.51 0.08
N CYS A 179 10.75 -8.43 -0.45
CA CYS A 179 10.49 -8.45 -1.88
C CYS A 179 10.22 -7.04 -2.42
N ILE A 180 10.92 -6.65 -3.47
CA ILE A 180 10.71 -5.42 -4.23
C ILE A 180 9.89 -5.77 -5.48
N ALA A 181 8.68 -5.22 -5.59
CA ALA A 181 7.77 -5.44 -6.71
C ALA A 181 7.64 -4.18 -7.58
N TYR A 182 7.84 -4.33 -8.89
CA TYR A 182 7.80 -3.22 -9.86
C TYR A 182 7.61 -3.74 -11.30
N ILE A 183 7.22 -2.87 -12.24
CA ILE A 183 7.19 -3.19 -13.67
C ILE A 183 8.46 -2.65 -14.35
N ASP A 184 9.24 -3.54 -14.96
CA ASP A 184 10.45 -3.16 -15.70
C ASP A 184 10.10 -2.29 -16.93
N GLY A 185 10.87 -1.23 -17.12
CA GLY A 185 10.60 -0.19 -18.12
C GLY A 185 9.48 0.81 -17.79
N VAL A 186 8.78 0.66 -16.67
CA VAL A 186 7.79 1.64 -16.17
C VAL A 186 8.30 2.33 -14.91
N ALA A 187 8.89 1.58 -13.98
CA ALA A 187 9.48 2.15 -12.77
C ALA A 187 10.74 2.98 -13.09
N ASP A 188 10.95 4.07 -12.33
CA ASP A 188 12.19 4.85 -12.45
C ASP A 188 13.38 4.03 -11.94
N LYS A 189 14.26 3.66 -12.87
CA LYS A 189 15.45 2.86 -12.59
C LYS A 189 16.37 3.50 -11.55
N LYS A 190 16.51 4.83 -11.53
CA LYS A 190 17.35 5.51 -10.53
C LYS A 190 16.79 5.32 -9.13
N VAL A 191 15.46 5.40 -9.00
CA VAL A 191 14.77 5.20 -7.72
C VAL A 191 14.89 3.74 -7.28
N LEU A 192 14.70 2.80 -8.20
CA LEU A 192 14.88 1.37 -7.93
C LEU A 192 16.30 1.06 -7.44
N ASP A 193 17.33 1.54 -8.14
CA ASP A 193 18.74 1.32 -7.77
C ASP A 193 19.03 1.90 -6.38
N LEU A 194 18.48 3.07 -6.04
CA LEU A 194 18.62 3.68 -4.70
C LEU A 194 17.93 2.85 -3.61
N ILE A 195 16.77 2.26 -3.89
CA ILE A 195 16.06 1.39 -2.94
C ILE A 195 16.84 0.11 -2.70
N ILE A 196 17.32 -0.55 -3.76
CA ILE A 196 18.14 -1.76 -3.67
C ILE A 196 19.42 -1.47 -2.89
N ASP A 197 20.13 -0.38 -3.22
CA ASP A 197 21.33 0.05 -2.50
C ASP A 197 21.03 0.35 -1.02
N SER A 198 19.90 1.01 -0.73
CA SER A 198 19.48 1.29 0.65
C SER A 198 19.21 0.02 1.44
N ILE A 199 18.51 -0.95 0.86
CA ILE A 199 18.21 -2.26 1.47
C ILE A 199 19.51 -3.06 1.69
N SER A 200 20.42 -3.06 0.71
CA SER A 200 21.69 -3.80 0.81
C SER A 200 22.64 -3.27 1.89
N LYS A 201 22.52 -1.99 2.24
CA LYS A 201 23.33 -1.32 3.27
C LYS A 201 22.74 -1.43 4.69
N VAL A 202 21.57 -2.04 4.83
CA VAL A 202 20.91 -2.25 6.13
C VAL A 202 21.72 -3.26 6.96
N ASP A 203 22.57 -2.77 7.87
CA ASP A 203 23.26 -3.59 8.86
C ASP A 203 22.51 -3.56 10.20
N ILE A 204 21.56 -4.49 10.36
CA ILE A 204 20.84 -4.71 11.62
C ILE A 204 20.90 -6.16 12.03
N LYS A 205 20.79 -6.41 13.34
CA LYS A 205 20.72 -7.78 13.86
C LYS A 205 19.46 -8.49 13.38
N ALA A 206 18.31 -7.84 13.46
CA ALA A 206 17.05 -8.48 13.11
C ALA A 206 15.98 -7.44 12.72
N LEU A 207 15.11 -7.83 11.80
CA LEU A 207 13.93 -7.07 11.37
C LEU A 207 12.68 -7.65 12.04
N THR A 208 12.68 -7.70 13.37
CA THR A 208 11.62 -8.36 14.16
C THR A 208 10.39 -7.47 14.38
N LEU A 209 10.53 -6.17 14.19
CA LEU A 209 9.47 -5.16 14.37
C LEU A 209 8.91 -4.70 13.01
N SER A 210 8.70 -5.67 12.12
CA SER A 210 8.01 -5.57 10.82
C SER A 210 8.53 -4.46 9.87
N ASP A 211 7.65 -4.03 8.99
CA ASP A 211 7.77 -3.02 7.95
C ASP A 211 8.26 -1.63 8.41
N GLN A 212 7.83 -1.10 9.57
CA GLN A 212 8.29 0.21 10.05
C GLN A 212 9.80 0.23 10.36
N SER A 213 10.34 -0.88 10.89
CA SER A 213 11.77 -0.98 11.18
C SER A 213 12.63 -0.91 9.94
N LEU A 214 12.15 -1.47 8.83
CA LEU A 214 12.82 -1.35 7.54
C LEU A 214 12.89 0.12 7.11
N VAL A 215 11.78 0.83 7.23
CA VAL A 215 11.68 2.26 6.88
C VAL A 215 12.65 3.10 7.69
N ASP A 216 12.71 2.88 9.01
CA ASP A 216 13.59 3.65 9.91
C ASP A 216 15.07 3.46 9.56
N VAL A 217 15.47 2.24 9.21
CA VAL A 217 16.87 1.95 8.83
C VAL A 217 17.20 2.47 7.43
N MET A 218 16.27 2.42 6.49
CA MET A 218 16.42 3.10 5.19
C MET A 218 16.48 4.62 5.35
N CYS A 219 15.86 5.18 6.40
CA CYS A 219 15.71 6.60 6.66
C CYS A 219 16.59 7.13 7.81
N THR A 220 17.90 6.89 7.78
CA THR A 220 18.82 7.33 8.85
C THR A 220 18.88 8.84 9.12
N LYS A 221 18.40 9.70 8.21
CA LYS A 221 18.46 11.17 8.33
C LYS A 221 17.11 11.79 8.70
N ASN A 222 17.14 12.81 9.56
CA ASN A 222 16.01 13.64 10.00
C ASN A 222 14.93 12.89 10.81
N TRP A 223 15.31 12.26 11.93
CA TRP A 223 14.40 11.57 12.86
C TRP A 223 13.35 12.49 13.51
N LEU A 224 13.60 13.79 13.55
CA LEU A 224 12.66 14.79 14.09
C LEU A 224 11.56 15.22 13.10
N ASN A 225 11.60 14.75 11.85
CA ASN A 225 10.61 15.13 10.85
C ASN A 225 9.39 14.19 10.95
N PRO A 226 8.20 14.69 11.34
CA PRO A 226 7.04 13.84 11.54
C PRO A 226 6.34 13.44 10.23
N PHE A 227 6.70 14.04 9.09
CA PHE A 227 6.02 13.76 7.82
C PHE A 227 6.42 12.38 7.28
N PRO A 228 5.44 11.55 6.87
CA PRO A 228 5.71 10.21 6.37
C PRO A 228 6.50 10.27 5.06
N LYS A 229 7.56 9.46 4.98
CA LYS A 229 8.41 9.31 3.79
C LYS A 229 7.99 8.16 2.88
N VAL A 230 7.09 7.31 3.38
CA VAL A 230 6.53 6.15 2.69
C VAL A 230 5.03 6.11 2.94
N ARG A 231 4.28 5.46 2.05
CA ARG A 231 2.87 5.15 2.28
C ARG A 231 2.70 3.65 2.51
N PHE A 232 1.95 3.27 3.52
CA PHE A 232 1.54 1.89 3.74
C PHE A 232 0.16 1.63 3.14
N THR A 233 -0.08 0.39 2.72
CA THR A 233 -1.42 -0.08 2.36
C THR A 233 -1.60 -1.54 2.78
N GLU A 234 -2.80 -1.85 3.27
CA GLU A 234 -3.24 -3.22 3.57
C GLU A 234 -3.89 -3.86 2.33
N ARG A 235 -3.99 -3.13 1.21
CA ARG A 235 -4.86 -3.45 0.10
C ARG A 235 -4.08 -3.83 -1.17
N PRO A 236 -4.27 -5.05 -1.72
CA PRO A 236 -3.56 -5.46 -2.93
C PRO A 236 -3.98 -4.74 -4.21
N ASP A 237 -5.21 -4.23 -4.29
CA ASP A 237 -5.67 -3.41 -5.42
C ASP A 237 -5.00 -2.04 -5.45
N VAL A 238 -4.83 -1.41 -4.29
CA VAL A 238 -4.09 -0.14 -4.16
C VAL A 238 -2.63 -0.33 -4.56
N ALA A 239 -1.97 -1.39 -4.08
CA ALA A 239 -0.59 -1.70 -4.46
C ALA A 239 -0.46 -1.95 -5.97
N ALA A 240 -1.38 -2.73 -6.56
CA ALA A 240 -1.37 -3.02 -7.98
C ALA A 240 -1.55 -1.75 -8.85
N ALA A 241 -2.47 -0.86 -8.47
CA ALA A 241 -2.68 0.40 -9.19
C ALA A 241 -1.39 1.25 -9.19
N HIS A 242 -0.74 1.39 -8.04
CA HIS A 242 0.49 2.16 -7.93
C HIS A 242 1.67 1.55 -8.71
N ILE A 243 1.78 0.22 -8.79
CA ILE A 243 2.79 -0.44 -9.63
C ILE A 243 2.59 -0.08 -11.11
N VAL A 244 1.34 -0.06 -11.58
CA VAL A 244 1.01 0.31 -12.97
C VAL A 244 1.31 1.79 -13.24
N GLU A 245 1.18 2.66 -12.24
CA GLU A 245 1.61 4.07 -12.31
C GLU A 245 3.15 4.26 -12.27
N GLY A 246 3.92 3.18 -12.12
CA GLY A 246 5.39 3.20 -12.07
C GLY A 246 6.00 3.36 -10.68
N LYS A 247 5.19 3.20 -9.62
CA LYS A 247 5.71 3.09 -8.25
C LYS A 247 6.28 1.70 -7.97
N ILE A 248 7.12 1.64 -6.95
CA ILE A 248 7.78 0.44 -6.45
C ILE A 248 7.14 0.08 -5.11
N ILE A 249 6.82 -1.21 -4.95
CA ILE A 249 6.23 -1.75 -3.73
C ILE A 249 7.28 -2.59 -3.01
N ILE A 250 7.39 -2.44 -1.69
CA ILE A 250 8.20 -3.32 -0.85
C ILE A 250 7.27 -4.15 0.02
N ILE A 251 7.43 -5.47 -0.06
CA ILE A 251 6.71 -6.48 0.72
C ILE A 251 7.70 -7.05 1.71
N VAL A 252 7.41 -6.91 3.00
CA VAL A 252 8.23 -7.47 4.08
C VAL A 252 7.54 -8.73 4.59
N ASP A 253 8.28 -9.83 4.69
CA ASP A 253 7.71 -11.06 5.26
C ASP A 253 7.31 -10.86 6.73
N ASN A 254 6.23 -11.51 7.16
CA ASN A 254 5.57 -11.29 8.46
C ASN A 254 4.88 -9.92 8.64
N SER A 255 4.64 -9.13 7.57
CA SER A 255 3.79 -7.92 7.64
C SER A 255 2.51 -8.06 6.81
N PRO A 256 1.33 -7.68 7.36
CA PRO A 256 0.09 -7.56 6.61
C PRO A 256 -0.05 -6.22 5.88
N ASN A 257 0.98 -5.37 5.87
CA ASN A 257 1.03 -4.15 5.04
C ASN A 257 2.18 -4.23 4.03
N VAL A 258 2.03 -3.50 2.93
CA VAL A 258 3.11 -3.26 1.97
C VAL A 258 3.44 -1.77 1.91
N ILE A 259 4.69 -1.47 1.56
CA ILE A 259 5.23 -0.11 1.51
C ILE A 259 5.21 0.37 0.05
N ILE A 260 4.75 1.60 -0.19
CA ILE A 260 4.69 2.25 -1.52
C ILE A 260 5.75 3.35 -1.61
N LEU A 261 6.55 3.33 -2.68
CA LEU A 261 7.64 4.26 -2.96
C LEU A 261 7.74 4.62 -4.46
N PRO A 262 8.21 5.82 -4.83
CA PRO A 262 8.31 7.00 -3.98
C PRO A 262 6.92 7.53 -3.61
N THR A 263 6.82 8.24 -2.49
CA THR A 263 5.56 8.85 -2.03
C THR A 263 5.75 10.35 -1.79
N GLY A 264 4.85 11.18 -2.33
CA GLY A 264 4.75 12.62 -2.05
C GLY A 264 3.57 12.96 -1.16
N ILE A 265 3.46 14.22 -0.72
CA ILE A 265 2.36 14.68 0.15
C ILE A 265 0.97 14.45 -0.47
N PHE A 266 0.86 14.65 -1.78
CA PHE A 266 -0.40 14.56 -2.51
C PHE A 266 -0.92 13.12 -2.64
N ASP A 267 -0.05 12.13 -2.49
CA ASP A 267 -0.45 10.72 -2.45
C ASP A 267 -1.29 10.39 -1.21
N PHE A 268 -1.14 11.14 -0.13
CA PHE A 268 -1.91 10.97 1.11
C PHE A 268 -3.30 11.61 1.07
N LEU A 269 -3.61 12.41 0.04
CA LEU A 269 -4.94 12.98 -0.18
C LEU A 269 -5.90 11.97 -0.83
N GLN A 270 -5.35 10.91 -1.41
CA GLN A 270 -6.11 9.91 -2.13
C GLN A 270 -6.59 8.80 -1.20
N ASP A 271 -7.81 8.35 -1.47
CA ASP A 271 -8.43 7.18 -0.86
C ASP A 271 -9.06 6.31 -1.93
N ILE A 272 -9.13 5.02 -1.64
CA ILE A 272 -9.68 4.02 -2.56
C ILE A 272 -11.16 4.25 -2.88
N ASN A 273 -11.96 4.80 -1.94
CA ASN A 273 -13.37 5.07 -2.18
C ASN A 273 -13.56 6.12 -3.29
N ASP A 274 -12.58 7.01 -3.52
CA ASP A 274 -12.61 7.99 -4.61
C ASP A 274 -12.71 7.31 -6.00
N TYR A 275 -12.19 6.08 -6.10
CA TYR A 275 -12.12 5.30 -7.34
C TYR A 275 -13.29 4.32 -7.48
N TYR A 276 -13.84 3.84 -6.37
CA TYR A 276 -14.99 2.92 -6.36
C TYR A 276 -16.35 3.59 -6.56
N PHE A 277 -16.46 4.89 -6.31
CA PHE A 277 -17.66 5.65 -6.63
C PHE A 277 -17.59 6.29 -8.03
N PRO A 278 -18.74 6.65 -8.63
CA PRO A 278 -18.77 7.44 -9.86
C PRO A 278 -17.99 8.75 -9.71
N LEU A 279 -17.46 9.27 -10.82
CA LEU A 279 -16.55 10.44 -10.86
C LEU A 279 -17.05 11.64 -10.03
N PHE A 280 -18.34 11.97 -10.10
CA PHE A 280 -18.91 13.09 -9.35
C PHE A 280 -18.83 12.86 -7.83
N THR A 281 -19.30 11.70 -7.38
CA THR A 281 -19.28 11.32 -5.95
C THR A 281 -17.85 11.13 -5.44
N GLY A 282 -16.95 10.53 -6.22
CA GLY A 282 -15.54 10.38 -5.85
C GLY A 282 -14.83 11.73 -5.69
N ASN A 283 -15.03 12.68 -6.62
CA ASN A 283 -14.50 14.03 -6.48
C ASN A 283 -15.10 14.78 -5.28
N TYR A 284 -16.39 14.62 -5.01
CA TYR A 284 -17.02 15.20 -3.81
C TYR A 284 -16.35 14.69 -2.52
N LEU A 285 -16.17 13.37 -2.38
CA LEU A 285 -15.50 12.77 -1.22
C LEU A 285 -14.07 13.29 -1.06
N ARG A 286 -13.33 13.43 -2.16
CA ARG A 286 -11.97 13.98 -2.16
C ARG A 286 -11.93 15.45 -1.73
N ILE A 287 -12.86 16.29 -2.21
CA ILE A 287 -12.98 17.70 -1.78
C ILE A 287 -13.29 17.79 -0.29
N VAL A 288 -14.26 17.00 0.19
CA VAL A 288 -14.62 16.96 1.61
C VAL A 288 -13.42 16.54 2.45
N ARG A 289 -12.68 15.49 2.07
CA ARG A 289 -11.48 15.03 2.78
C ARG A 289 -10.40 16.12 2.82
N ASN A 290 -10.12 16.76 1.69
CA ASN A 290 -9.14 17.84 1.62
C ASN A 290 -9.53 19.03 2.50
N PHE A 291 -10.82 19.38 2.52
CA PHE A 291 -11.34 20.42 3.39
C PHE A 291 -11.22 20.05 4.87
N VAL A 292 -11.60 18.82 5.24
CA VAL A 292 -11.48 18.32 6.61
C VAL A 292 -10.01 18.27 7.06
N MET A 293 -9.10 17.84 6.20
CA MET A 293 -7.65 17.83 6.48
C MET A 293 -7.10 19.24 6.73
N LEU A 294 -7.55 20.24 5.98
CA LEU A 294 -7.17 21.63 6.23
C LEU A 294 -7.81 22.17 7.51
N ALA A 295 -9.08 21.84 7.74
CA ALA A 295 -9.81 22.23 8.94
C ALA A 295 -9.18 21.62 10.20
N THR A 296 -8.75 20.35 10.15
CA THR A 296 -8.15 19.70 11.32
C THR A 296 -6.90 20.43 11.76
N ILE A 297 -6.09 20.98 10.86
CA ILE A 297 -4.87 21.74 11.16
C ILE A 297 -5.18 23.17 11.62
N LEU A 298 -6.11 23.85 10.94
CA LEU A 298 -6.29 25.30 11.06
C LEU A 298 -7.39 25.71 12.06
N LEU A 299 -8.38 24.86 12.32
CA LEU A 299 -9.59 25.23 13.06
C LEU A 299 -9.28 25.71 14.48
N THR A 300 -8.51 24.96 15.26
CA THR A 300 -8.21 25.32 16.66
C THR A 300 -7.22 26.49 16.79
N PRO A 301 -6.14 26.62 15.99
CA PRO A 301 -5.31 27.83 15.99
C PRO A 301 -6.06 29.09 15.57
N VAL A 302 -6.88 29.01 14.52
CA VAL A 302 -7.66 30.17 14.05
C VAL A 302 -8.68 30.60 15.10
N TYR A 303 -9.35 29.63 15.75
CA TYR A 303 -10.26 29.93 16.85
C TYR A 303 -9.55 30.58 18.05
N LEU A 304 -8.36 30.09 18.41
CA LEU A 304 -7.54 30.73 19.47
C LEU A 304 -7.24 32.20 19.15
N MET A 305 -6.87 32.49 17.90
CA MET A 305 -6.60 33.86 17.45
C MET A 305 -7.82 34.76 17.43
N ILE A 306 -8.99 34.20 17.09
CA ILE A 306 -10.28 34.89 17.15
C ILE A 306 -10.58 35.33 18.59
N VAL A 307 -10.44 34.43 19.56
CA VAL A 307 -10.76 34.72 20.96
C VAL A 307 -9.76 35.69 21.58
N ASN A 308 -8.48 35.59 21.21
CA ASN A 308 -7.44 36.52 21.66
C ASN A 308 -7.52 37.91 20.98
N GLY A 309 -8.44 38.12 20.03
CA GLY A 309 -8.62 39.40 19.34
C GLY A 309 -7.60 39.68 18.24
N ASN A 310 -6.82 38.68 17.82
CA ASN A 310 -5.84 38.81 16.73
C ASN A 310 -6.48 38.80 15.33
N ILE A 311 -7.68 38.24 15.19
CA ILE A 311 -8.46 38.22 13.95
C ILE A 311 -9.75 39.00 14.19
N PHE A 312 -9.98 40.03 13.37
CA PHE A 312 -11.25 40.75 13.39
C PHE A 312 -12.35 39.91 12.74
N ILE A 313 -13.49 39.78 13.42
CA ILE A 313 -14.67 39.13 12.87
C ILE A 313 -15.84 40.11 12.90
N PRO A 314 -16.68 40.17 11.84
CA PRO A 314 -17.92 40.94 11.86
C PRO A 314 -18.84 40.57 13.01
N SER A 315 -19.62 41.53 13.53
CA SER A 315 -20.48 41.36 14.71
C SER A 315 -21.52 40.23 14.60
N TYR A 316 -21.91 39.83 13.38
CA TYR A 316 -22.81 38.69 13.17
C TYR A 316 -22.22 37.35 13.62
N PHE A 317 -20.91 37.27 13.82
CA PHE A 317 -20.19 36.09 14.31
C PHE A 317 -19.76 36.20 15.78
N ASP A 318 -20.26 37.18 16.53
CA ASP A 318 -19.89 37.33 17.95
C ASP A 318 -20.31 36.13 18.82
N PHE A 319 -21.27 35.30 18.35
CA PHE A 319 -21.62 34.03 18.99
C PHE A 319 -20.45 33.03 19.06
N LEU A 320 -19.40 33.22 18.24
CA LEU A 320 -18.20 32.40 18.28
C LEU A 320 -17.33 32.70 19.50
N LYS A 321 -17.40 33.92 20.05
CA LYS A 321 -16.58 34.28 21.21
C LYS A 321 -17.16 33.64 22.49
N PRO A 322 -16.30 33.17 23.40
CA PRO A 322 -16.75 32.71 24.71
C PRO A 322 -17.49 33.83 25.43
N GLN A 323 -18.67 33.53 25.97
CA GLN A 323 -19.45 34.48 26.78
C GLN A 323 -19.14 34.35 28.28
N GLU A 324 -18.52 33.23 28.68
CA GLU A 324 -18.20 32.91 30.06
C GLU A 324 -16.70 33.12 30.31
N GLU A 325 -16.35 33.61 31.50
CA GLU A 325 -14.96 33.63 31.96
C GLU A 325 -14.48 32.21 32.24
N PHE A 326 -13.24 31.91 31.84
CA PHE A 326 -12.66 30.58 31.99
C PHE A 326 -11.36 30.62 32.79
N ALA A 327 -11.19 29.64 33.68
CA ALA A 327 -10.05 29.59 34.61
C ALA A 327 -8.72 29.26 33.92
N LEU A 328 -8.77 28.44 32.86
CA LEU A 328 -7.60 28.03 32.09
C LEU A 328 -7.55 28.75 30.74
N PRO A 329 -6.44 29.41 30.36
CA PRO A 329 -6.30 30.03 29.04
C PRO A 329 -6.63 29.06 27.92
N LEU A 330 -7.24 29.56 26.84
CA LEU A 330 -7.71 28.73 25.73
C LEU A 330 -6.59 27.89 25.07
N LEU A 331 -5.36 28.41 25.04
CA LEU A 331 -4.19 27.63 24.64
C LEU A 331 -3.99 26.38 25.51
N GLY A 332 -4.07 26.55 26.83
CA GLY A 332 -3.95 25.45 27.80
C GLY A 332 -5.07 24.44 27.64
N GLN A 333 -6.29 24.89 27.37
CA GLN A 333 -7.43 24.01 27.11
C GLN A 333 -7.19 23.13 25.89
N PHE A 334 -6.80 23.70 24.75
CA PHE A 334 -6.54 22.92 23.54
C PHE A 334 -5.36 21.96 23.70
N MET A 335 -4.28 22.38 24.35
CA MET A 335 -3.15 21.48 24.62
C MET A 335 -3.57 20.30 25.50
N LEU A 336 -4.31 20.52 26.58
CA LEU A 336 -4.83 19.44 27.42
C LEU A 336 -5.78 18.52 26.66
N LEU A 337 -6.64 19.08 25.80
CA LEU A 337 -7.56 18.30 24.98
C LEU A 337 -6.84 17.44 23.93
N GLU A 338 -5.76 17.94 23.31
CA GLU A 338 -4.91 17.15 22.41
C GLU A 338 -4.29 15.93 23.11
N PHE A 339 -3.84 16.09 24.35
CA PHE A 339 -3.32 14.98 25.16
C PHE A 339 -4.45 14.05 25.62
N ALA A 340 -5.59 14.60 26.05
CA ALA A 340 -6.74 13.82 26.51
C ALA A 340 -7.27 12.89 25.43
N VAL A 341 -7.36 13.37 24.18
CA VAL A 341 -7.78 12.55 23.03
C VAL A 341 -6.81 11.39 22.78
N ASP A 342 -5.49 11.61 22.92
CA ASP A 342 -4.51 10.52 22.76
C ASP A 342 -4.59 9.50 23.89
N ILE A 343 -4.76 9.96 25.14
CA ILE A 343 -4.96 9.07 26.28
C ILE A 343 -6.19 8.20 26.04
N LEU A 344 -7.28 8.78 25.54
CA LEU A 344 -8.49 8.03 25.20
C LEU A 344 -8.25 7.02 24.06
N LYS A 345 -7.53 7.41 23.00
CA LYS A 345 -7.17 6.51 21.88
C LYS A 345 -6.30 5.33 22.37
N LEU A 346 -5.27 5.60 23.16
CA LEU A 346 -4.36 4.58 23.72
C LEU A 346 -5.07 3.67 24.73
N ALA A 347 -5.94 4.23 25.58
CA ALA A 347 -6.77 3.44 26.48
C ALA A 347 -7.73 2.54 25.69
N GLY A 348 -8.33 3.06 24.62
CA GLY A 348 -9.22 2.30 23.74
C GLY A 348 -8.55 1.11 23.07
N LEU A 349 -7.31 1.27 22.59
CA LEU A 349 -6.52 0.18 21.97
C LEU A 349 -6.17 -0.95 22.97
N ASN A 350 -6.00 -0.62 24.24
CA ASN A 350 -5.69 -1.58 25.30
C ASN A 350 -6.94 -2.15 25.99
N THR A 351 -8.14 -1.62 25.68
CA THR A 351 -9.39 -2.10 26.26
C THR A 351 -10.01 -3.17 25.37
N PRO A 352 -10.35 -4.36 25.89
CA PRO A 352 -11.01 -5.40 25.10
C PRO A 352 -12.28 -4.89 24.40
N SER A 353 -12.48 -5.26 23.13
CA SER A 353 -13.56 -4.73 22.27
C SER A 353 -14.97 -4.69 22.89
N PRO A 354 -15.42 -5.67 23.72
CA PRO A 354 -16.73 -5.60 24.38
C PRO A 354 -16.86 -4.46 25.42
N LEU A 355 -15.74 -4.05 26.01
CA LEU A 355 -15.69 -3.00 27.04
C LEU A 355 -15.29 -1.64 26.45
N GLY A 356 -14.62 -1.63 25.30
CA GLY A 356 -14.05 -0.42 24.69
C GLY A 356 -15.08 0.67 24.38
N SER A 357 -16.24 0.29 23.80
CA SER A 357 -17.29 1.26 23.44
C SER A 357 -17.97 1.87 24.67
N ALA A 358 -18.27 1.06 25.69
CA ALA A 358 -18.89 1.50 26.94
C ALA A 358 -17.94 2.40 27.75
N MET A 359 -16.66 2.02 27.88
CA MET A 359 -15.65 2.81 28.59
C MET A 359 -15.36 4.13 27.87
N SER A 360 -15.31 4.14 26.54
CA SER A 360 -15.13 5.37 25.75
C SER A 360 -16.31 6.32 25.91
N LEU A 361 -17.54 5.80 25.95
CA LEU A 361 -18.74 6.61 26.16
C LEU A 361 -18.80 7.21 27.56
N ILE A 362 -18.51 6.42 28.60
CA ILE A 362 -18.43 6.90 29.99
C ILE A 362 -17.31 7.94 30.12
N GLY A 363 -16.11 7.63 29.63
CA GLY A 363 -14.98 8.55 29.67
C GLY A 363 -15.27 9.87 28.95
N GLY A 364 -15.79 9.84 27.72
CA GLY A 364 -16.08 11.04 26.95
C GLY A 364 -17.20 11.89 27.55
N LEU A 365 -18.33 11.27 27.94
CA LEU A 365 -19.51 12.01 28.40
C LEU A 365 -19.37 12.48 29.85
N ILE A 366 -18.91 11.62 30.76
CA ILE A 366 -18.80 11.97 32.17
C ILE A 366 -17.62 12.92 32.38
N LEU A 367 -16.42 12.60 31.88
CA LEU A 367 -15.28 13.50 32.06
C LEU A 367 -15.49 14.82 31.32
N GLY A 368 -16.11 14.79 30.13
CA GLY A 368 -16.45 16.00 29.38
C GLY A 368 -17.41 16.92 30.15
N ASP A 369 -18.54 16.38 30.63
CA ASP A 369 -19.54 17.15 31.38
C ASP A 369 -18.97 17.72 32.68
N TYR A 370 -18.24 16.93 33.47
CA TYR A 370 -17.59 17.43 34.69
C TYR A 370 -16.48 18.42 34.39
N ALA A 371 -15.70 18.25 33.32
CA ALA A 371 -14.63 19.20 32.98
C ALA A 371 -15.19 20.57 32.54
N VAL A 372 -16.37 20.62 31.91
CA VAL A 372 -17.07 21.89 31.66
C VAL A 372 -17.59 22.48 32.97
N LYS A 373 -18.32 21.71 33.78
CA LYS A 373 -18.92 22.17 35.03
C LYS A 373 -17.89 22.68 36.05
N THR A 374 -16.70 22.10 36.06
CA THR A 374 -15.60 22.50 36.95
C THR A 374 -14.75 23.65 36.38
N GLY A 375 -15.09 24.17 35.20
CA GLY A 375 -14.43 25.33 34.59
C GLY A 375 -13.08 25.05 33.94
N TRP A 376 -12.72 23.77 33.73
CA TRP A 376 -11.48 23.39 33.02
C TRP A 376 -11.58 23.67 31.53
N PHE A 377 -12.74 23.42 30.92
CA PHE A 377 -12.99 23.63 29.50
C PHE A 377 -14.27 24.44 29.27
N ILE A 378 -14.26 25.30 28.26
CA ILE A 378 -15.49 25.91 27.76
C ILE A 378 -16.18 24.97 26.74
N PRO A 379 -17.52 25.01 26.61
CA PRO A 379 -18.23 24.18 25.64
C PRO A 379 -17.69 24.30 24.21
N GLN A 380 -17.25 25.49 23.81
CA GLN A 380 -16.72 25.76 22.49
C GLN A 380 -15.37 25.06 22.24
N SER A 381 -14.47 24.97 23.23
CA SER A 381 -13.17 24.31 23.04
C SER A 381 -13.35 22.81 22.87
N ILE A 382 -14.29 22.21 23.61
CA ILE A 382 -14.70 20.82 23.43
C ILE A 382 -15.32 20.62 22.04
N LEU A 383 -16.20 21.52 21.60
CA LEU A 383 -16.83 21.44 20.28
C LEU A 383 -15.80 21.44 19.14
N TYR A 384 -14.89 22.43 19.11
CA TYR A 384 -13.88 22.51 18.05
C TYR A 384 -12.91 21.34 18.11
N MET A 385 -12.50 20.90 19.31
CA MET A 385 -11.66 19.71 19.44
C MET A 385 -12.40 18.44 18.98
N SER A 386 -13.70 18.33 19.22
CA SER A 386 -14.50 17.19 18.76
C SER A 386 -14.54 17.14 17.23
N ILE A 387 -14.71 18.29 16.57
CA ILE A 387 -14.64 18.38 15.10
C ILE A 387 -13.27 17.95 14.59
N VAL A 388 -12.19 18.46 15.20
CA VAL A 388 -10.81 18.07 14.84
C VAL A 388 -10.59 16.56 15.03
N THR A 389 -11.02 16.01 16.17
CA THR A 389 -10.85 14.59 16.50
C THR A 389 -11.62 13.68 15.53
N ILE A 390 -12.84 14.06 15.16
CA ILE A 390 -13.63 13.36 14.15
C ILE A 390 -12.96 13.47 12.78
N GLY A 391 -12.46 14.66 12.44
CA GLY A 391 -11.75 14.92 11.20
C GLY A 391 -10.47 14.11 11.05
N ASP A 392 -9.74 13.89 12.14
CA ASP A 392 -8.53 13.05 12.14
C ASP A 392 -8.82 11.61 11.68
N PHE A 393 -10.03 11.06 11.89
CA PHE A 393 -10.41 9.73 11.38
C PHE A 393 -10.68 9.69 9.87
N THR A 394 -10.77 10.84 9.20
CA THR A 394 -10.93 10.89 7.74
C THR A 394 -9.61 10.68 6.99
N GLN A 395 -8.47 10.77 7.69
CA GLN A 395 -7.15 10.57 7.12
C GLN A 395 -6.81 9.08 7.06
N PRO A 396 -6.58 8.48 5.87
CA PRO A 396 -6.34 7.04 5.75
C PRO A 396 -5.01 6.56 6.36
N SER A 397 -3.97 7.41 6.32
CA SER A 397 -2.65 7.11 6.88
C SER A 397 -2.53 7.61 8.33
N ILE A 398 -2.13 6.70 9.21
CA ILE A 398 -1.89 6.97 10.63
C ILE A 398 -0.70 7.92 10.80
N GLU A 399 0.36 7.71 10.02
CA GLU A 399 1.59 8.51 10.04
C GLU A 399 1.30 9.96 9.62
N MET A 400 0.51 10.13 8.55
CA MET A 400 0.08 11.46 8.12
C MET A 400 -0.77 12.13 9.20
N ASN A 401 -1.68 11.40 9.85
CA ASN A 401 -2.52 11.93 10.92
C ASN A 401 -1.68 12.53 12.06
N PHE A 402 -0.66 11.79 12.54
CA PHE A 402 0.27 12.32 13.54
C PHE A 402 1.08 13.51 13.03
N ALA A 403 1.52 13.52 11.76
CA ALA A 403 2.22 14.66 11.17
C ALA A 403 1.36 15.94 11.21
N LEU A 404 0.08 15.84 10.83
CA LEU A 404 -0.86 16.96 10.85
C LEU A 404 -1.17 17.41 12.28
N LYS A 405 -1.28 16.46 13.22
CA LYS A 405 -1.43 16.77 14.65
C LYS A 405 -0.24 17.57 15.18
N PHE A 406 0.99 17.14 14.93
CA PHE A 406 2.17 17.86 15.42
C PHE A 406 2.29 19.25 14.78
N ALA A 407 1.97 19.37 13.49
CA ALA A 407 1.89 20.66 12.80
C ALA A 407 0.88 21.60 13.49
N ARG A 408 -0.30 21.09 13.85
CA ARG A 408 -1.33 21.82 14.60
C ARG A 408 -0.90 22.23 15.99
N MET A 409 -0.26 21.34 16.75
CA MET A 409 0.25 21.66 18.09
C MET A 409 1.31 22.77 18.04
N ILE A 410 2.21 22.73 17.05
CA ILE A 410 3.19 23.80 16.82
C ILE A 410 2.47 25.11 16.48
N LEU A 411 1.46 25.07 15.61
CA LEU A 411 0.65 26.25 15.29
C LEU A 411 -0.06 26.82 16.52
N LEU A 412 -0.66 25.98 17.36
CA LEU A 412 -1.31 26.42 18.60
C LEU A 412 -0.33 27.15 19.52
N ILE A 413 0.85 26.59 19.75
CA ILE A 413 1.89 27.19 20.58
C ILE A 413 2.32 28.54 19.99
N LEU A 414 2.63 28.60 18.70
CA LEU A 414 3.07 29.84 18.04
C LEU A 414 1.97 30.91 18.04
N CYS A 415 0.72 30.54 17.77
CA CYS A 415 -0.42 31.46 17.83
C CYS A 415 -0.69 31.95 19.26
N GLY A 416 -0.51 31.08 20.25
CA GLY A 416 -0.70 31.41 21.66
C GLY A 416 0.29 32.46 22.17
N PHE A 417 1.57 32.36 21.77
CA PHE A 417 2.60 33.31 22.21
C PHE A 417 2.76 34.54 21.29
N PHE A 418 2.59 34.37 19.98
CA PHE A 418 2.91 35.42 18.98
C PHE A 418 1.69 35.85 18.15
N GLY A 419 0.50 35.32 18.43
CA GLY A 419 -0.73 35.71 17.77
C GLY A 419 -0.70 35.52 16.25
N PHE A 420 -1.07 36.56 15.51
CA PHE A 420 -1.12 36.54 14.05
C PHE A 420 0.24 36.30 13.38
N TRP A 421 1.32 36.88 13.90
CA TRP A 421 2.66 36.63 13.36
C TRP A 421 3.13 35.21 13.65
N GLY A 422 2.72 34.64 14.79
CA GLY A 422 2.93 33.24 15.12
C GLY A 422 2.25 32.29 14.14
N PHE A 423 1.02 32.59 13.73
CA PHE A 423 0.29 31.82 12.73
C PHE A 423 1.00 31.79 11.37
N ILE A 424 1.36 32.97 10.84
CA ILE A 424 2.07 33.08 9.56
C ILE A 424 3.43 32.39 9.64
N GLY A 425 4.20 32.65 10.71
CA GLY A 425 5.49 32.00 10.95
C GLY A 425 5.37 30.49 11.07
N GLY A 426 4.34 29.99 11.73
CA GLY A 426 4.07 28.55 11.88
C GLY A 426 3.69 27.87 10.57
N ILE A 427 2.86 28.50 9.73
CA ILE A 427 2.56 27.98 8.39
C ILE A 427 3.83 27.92 7.55
N ILE A 428 4.63 28.99 7.55
CA ILE A 428 5.91 29.02 6.82
C ILE A 428 6.84 27.93 7.34
N PHE A 429 6.95 27.76 8.66
CA PHE A 429 7.75 26.72 9.28
C PHE A 429 7.31 25.32 8.83
N ILE A 430 6.01 25.01 8.86
CA ILE A 430 5.46 23.74 8.39
C ILE A 430 5.81 23.52 6.92
N LEU A 431 5.61 24.52 6.06
CA LEU A 431 5.94 24.43 4.64
C LEU A 431 7.44 24.20 4.41
N ILE A 432 8.32 24.84 5.19
CA ILE A 432 9.77 24.62 5.13
C ILE A 432 10.12 23.20 5.56
N VAL A 433 9.54 22.71 6.66
CA VAL A 433 9.76 21.33 7.12
C VAL A 433 9.34 20.34 6.03
N MET A 434 8.13 20.50 5.48
CA MET A 434 7.63 19.67 4.38
C MET A 434 8.52 19.75 3.13
N ALA A 435 9.05 20.93 2.80
CA ALA A 435 9.91 21.12 1.62
C ALA A 435 11.30 20.53 1.82
N SER A 436 11.78 20.52 3.07
CA SER A 436 13.03 19.89 3.47
C SER A 436 12.93 18.38 3.64
N THR A 437 11.70 17.83 3.71
CA THR A 437 11.44 16.39 3.68
C THR A 437 11.90 15.85 2.33
N LYS A 438 12.98 15.07 2.34
CA LYS A 438 13.36 14.25 1.19
C LYS A 438 12.70 12.89 1.33
N THR A 439 12.10 12.40 0.25
CA THR A 439 11.62 11.02 0.17
C THR A 439 12.84 10.08 0.19
N ILE A 440 12.60 8.79 0.42
CA ILE A 440 13.66 7.77 0.37
C ILE A 440 14.37 7.77 -1.01
N ALA A 441 13.60 8.00 -2.07
CA ALA A 441 14.07 8.13 -3.44
C ALA A 441 14.86 9.41 -3.74
N GLY A 442 14.90 10.38 -2.81
CA GLY A 442 15.52 11.69 -3.01
C GLY A 442 14.68 12.70 -3.79
N ASP A 443 13.47 12.31 -4.20
CA ASP A 443 12.52 13.19 -4.87
C ASP A 443 11.91 14.25 -3.94
N LYS A 444 11.40 15.32 -4.54
CA LYS A 444 10.77 16.42 -3.82
C LYS A 444 9.41 15.98 -3.29
N TYR A 445 9.23 16.00 -1.98
CA TYR A 445 7.97 15.66 -1.30
C TYR A 445 6.76 16.46 -1.80
N PHE A 446 7.00 17.67 -2.34
CA PHE A 446 6.00 18.55 -2.92
C PHE A 446 5.73 18.35 -4.41
N TYR A 447 6.35 17.40 -5.11
CA TYR A 447 5.92 17.11 -6.48
C TYR A 447 4.44 16.69 -6.48
N PRO A 448 3.58 17.20 -7.39
CA PRO A 448 3.83 18.06 -8.56
C PRO A 448 3.60 19.56 -8.34
N LEU A 449 3.56 20.05 -7.11
CA LEU A 449 3.57 21.50 -6.83
C LEU A 449 4.96 22.10 -7.07
N ILE A 450 6.02 21.36 -6.72
CA ILE A 450 7.41 21.78 -6.91
C ILE A 450 8.26 20.59 -7.42
N PRO A 451 8.73 20.59 -8.68
CA PRO A 451 8.41 21.55 -9.75
C PRO A 451 6.92 21.52 -10.12
N PHE A 452 6.36 22.68 -10.48
CA PHE A 452 4.95 22.82 -10.78
C PHE A 452 4.58 22.09 -12.09
N ASN A 453 3.69 21.11 -11.99
CA ASN A 453 3.08 20.40 -13.11
C ASN A 453 1.56 20.37 -12.90
N TRP A 454 0.85 21.30 -13.55
CA TRP A 454 -0.60 21.43 -13.42
C TRP A 454 -1.36 20.18 -13.84
N LYS A 455 -0.89 19.45 -14.86
CA LYS A 455 -1.55 18.23 -15.34
C LYS A 455 -1.52 17.14 -14.27
N ALA A 456 -0.35 16.93 -13.67
CA ALA A 456 -0.19 15.98 -12.56
C ALA A 456 -0.95 16.44 -11.31
N LEU A 457 -0.85 17.71 -10.93
CA LEU A 457 -1.54 18.25 -9.75
C LEU A 457 -3.06 18.14 -9.88
N LYS A 458 -3.60 18.45 -11.06
CA LYS A 458 -5.04 18.35 -11.34
C LYS A 458 -5.54 16.92 -11.18
N ASN A 459 -4.78 15.91 -11.63
CA ASN A 459 -5.16 14.50 -11.51
C ASN A 459 -5.11 14.00 -10.05
N LEU A 460 -4.20 14.55 -9.24
CA LEU A 460 -4.13 14.24 -7.81
C LEU A 460 -5.27 14.91 -7.03
N LEU A 461 -5.57 16.18 -7.32
CA LEU A 461 -6.64 16.92 -6.64
C LEU A 461 -8.05 16.51 -7.10
N PHE A 462 -8.20 16.18 -8.38
CA PHE A 462 -9.47 15.81 -9.00
C PHE A 462 -9.33 14.54 -9.81
N ARG A 463 -10.26 13.60 -9.64
CA ARG A 463 -10.34 12.43 -10.51
C ARG A 463 -10.86 12.86 -11.89
N THR A 464 -10.01 12.77 -12.89
CA THR A 464 -10.36 12.98 -14.29
C THR A 464 -10.98 11.71 -14.89
N ARG A 465 -11.66 11.83 -16.04
CA ARG A 465 -12.08 10.64 -16.79
C ARG A 465 -10.85 9.81 -17.14
N ILE A 466 -10.97 8.50 -17.00
CA ILE A 466 -9.93 7.53 -17.40
C ILE A 466 -9.57 7.84 -18.86
N SER A 467 -8.34 8.30 -19.09
CA SER A 467 -7.80 8.39 -20.44
C SER A 467 -7.25 7.02 -20.82
N ASN A 468 -7.06 6.74 -22.11
CA ASN A 468 -6.52 5.46 -22.57
C ASN A 468 -5.11 5.14 -22.01
N ASP A 469 -4.44 6.12 -21.39
CA ASP A 469 -3.05 6.07 -20.95
C ASP A 469 -2.84 5.78 -19.45
N VAL A 470 -3.78 5.09 -18.76
CA VAL A 470 -3.74 4.56 -17.35
C VAL A 470 -4.77 5.19 -16.39
N GLN A 471 -5.22 4.36 -15.43
CA GLN A 471 -6.33 4.54 -14.44
C GLN A 471 -6.18 5.72 -13.49
#